data_AF-A0A8J6TH92-F1
#
_entry.id   AF-A0A8J6TH92-F1
#
_cell.length_a   1.000
_cell.length_b   1.000
_cell.length_c   1.000
_cell.angle_alpha   90.00
_cell.angle_beta   90.00
_cell.angle_gamma   90.00
#
_symmetry.space_group_name_H-M   'P 1'
#
loop_
_entity.id
_entity.type
_entity.pdbx_description
1 polymer ?
#
loop_
_entity_poly.entity_id
_entity_poly.type
_entity_poly.pdbx_seq_one_letter_code
_entity_poly.pdbx_strand_id
1 'polypeptide(L)'
;MVNIIKDDPFKHANEFLEIQEILIKRISYVERQIRQNRKRIKELKAILGSPEICLIKSKVRETKINIEIFQSQIKSYQDILIIFRWVGDALAFSLIDRWSLKPLGLKKESPGFISGKKGAKRERKIFRAIQKRPDTLALLNDLSNCMRHGDITVFHNAIPSTAPPLIFEIKSQKRGNKRELRQAEKIQKILNYLDRDYTDTLYGLDTPFTRLATTTKGVFFVDEVNAVLQSGRVQGKCYREIEKGLYYFSISNPTIEKVRGLIEKIAKHCVGEFIVGQVNKYVYKDLVYFPPTLSIVDPETLYLFCTGELILGVVLDTGVVQKKIESMGFGVEFLHEKEEPYLFIEKPQPPHNPPAKIGIGKHLFNRIFAEFMSMDWLITETIETLNGKISEFRNLPPSKFEHIE
;
A
#
# COMPACT_ATOMS: atom_id res chain seq x y z
N MET A 1 -6.64 19.30 -5.61
CA MET A 1 -5.92 19.74 -4.40
C MET A 1 -4.68 18.88 -4.13
N VAL A 2 -4.80 17.56 -3.98
CA VAL A 2 -3.65 16.69 -3.66
C VAL A 2 -2.49 16.79 -4.68
N ASN A 3 -2.79 16.83 -5.98
CA ASN A 3 -1.74 16.94 -7.02
C ASN A 3 -0.91 18.22 -6.92
N ILE A 4 -1.43 19.29 -6.33
CA ILE A 4 -0.69 20.56 -6.14
C ILE A 4 0.37 20.41 -5.03
N ILE A 5 0.11 19.55 -4.04
CA ILE A 5 0.98 19.32 -2.88
C ILE A 5 2.12 18.35 -3.20
N LYS A 6 1.96 17.54 -4.25
CA LYS A 6 2.87 16.43 -4.60
C LYS A 6 4.34 16.85 -4.70
N ASP A 7 4.60 18.01 -5.29
CA ASP A 7 5.97 18.42 -5.64
C ASP A 7 6.60 19.35 -4.58
N ASP A 8 5.80 20.17 -3.90
CA ASP A 8 6.26 21.06 -2.84
C ASP A 8 5.18 21.23 -1.76
N PRO A 9 5.07 20.27 -0.82
CA PRO A 9 4.03 20.30 0.20
C PRO A 9 4.19 21.48 1.17
N PHE A 10 5.42 21.97 1.39
CA PHE A 10 5.70 23.06 2.34
C PHE A 10 5.23 24.41 1.80
N LYS A 11 5.34 24.64 0.49
CA LYS A 11 4.74 25.83 -0.15
C LYS A 11 3.22 25.84 -0.10
N HIS A 12 2.61 24.66 -0.04
CA HIS A 12 1.16 24.46 0.00
C HIS A 12 0.65 24.03 1.39
N ALA A 13 1.26 24.56 2.46
CA ALA A 13 0.96 24.17 3.83
C ALA A 13 -0.51 24.42 4.26
N ASN A 14 -1.16 25.43 3.69
CA ASN A 14 -2.57 25.74 3.97
C ASN A 14 -3.48 24.68 3.36
N GLU A 15 -3.25 24.33 2.10
CA GLU A 15 -3.96 23.27 1.38
C GLU A 15 -3.72 21.91 2.04
N PHE A 16 -2.50 21.66 2.53
CA PHE A 16 -2.15 20.47 3.30
C PHE A 16 -3.01 20.33 4.56
N LEU A 17 -3.18 21.41 5.33
CA LEU A 17 -4.06 21.45 6.50
C LEU A 17 -5.53 21.30 6.11
N GLU A 18 -5.97 22.02 5.07
CA GLU A 18 -7.36 22.01 4.62
C GLU A 18 -7.82 20.60 4.21
N ILE A 19 -6.99 19.88 3.45
CA ILE A 19 -7.28 18.50 3.06
C ILE A 19 -7.47 17.62 4.29
N GLN A 20 -6.58 17.70 5.29
CA GLN A 20 -6.72 16.91 6.51
C GLN A 20 -8.01 17.24 7.28
N GLU A 21 -8.40 18.52 7.36
CA GLU A 21 -9.66 18.94 8.00
C GLU A 21 -10.90 18.44 7.24
N ILE A 22 -10.86 18.43 5.91
CA ILE A 22 -11.90 17.83 5.07
C ILE A 22 -11.98 16.31 5.34
N LEU A 23 -10.84 15.61 5.36
CA LEU A 23 -10.77 14.18 5.64
C LEU A 23 -11.34 13.85 7.02
N ILE A 24 -10.98 14.61 8.06
CA ILE A 24 -11.53 14.44 9.40
C ILE A 24 -13.06 14.49 9.39
N LYS A 25 -13.65 15.47 8.70
CA LYS A 25 -15.12 15.62 8.60
C LYS A 25 -15.74 14.44 7.86
N ARG A 26 -15.19 14.06 6.71
CA ARG A 26 -15.71 12.99 5.85
C ARG A 26 -15.59 11.61 6.49
N ILE A 27 -14.43 11.27 7.04
CA ILE A 27 -14.21 10.03 7.80
C ILE A 27 -15.14 9.97 9.02
N SER A 28 -15.23 11.05 9.80
CA SER A 28 -16.11 11.09 10.98
C SER A 28 -17.59 10.88 10.63
N TYR A 29 -18.04 11.36 9.46
CA TYR A 29 -19.39 11.11 8.97
C TYR A 29 -19.60 9.62 8.65
N VAL A 30 -18.70 9.02 7.88
CA VAL A 30 -18.79 7.59 7.49
C VAL A 30 -18.73 6.67 8.71
N GLU A 31 -17.83 6.93 9.66
CA GLU A 31 -17.76 6.18 10.91
C GLU A 31 -19.05 6.27 11.74
N ARG A 32 -19.75 7.41 11.70
CA ARG A 32 -21.05 7.57 12.35
C ARG A 32 -22.10 6.68 11.69
N GLN A 33 -22.12 6.61 10.36
CA GLN A 33 -23.02 5.72 9.62
C GLN A 33 -22.76 4.25 9.95
N ILE A 34 -21.50 3.83 10.02
CA ILE A 34 -21.14 2.46 10.44
C ILE A 34 -21.65 2.17 11.85
N ARG A 35 -21.47 3.10 12.81
CA ARG A 35 -21.99 2.94 14.18
C ARG A 35 -23.51 2.82 14.22
N GLN A 36 -24.22 3.64 13.47
CA GLN A 36 -25.68 3.61 13.39
C GLN A 36 -26.17 2.28 12.82
N ASN A 37 -25.57 1.79 11.72
CA ASN A 37 -25.93 0.51 11.14
C ASN A 37 -25.60 -0.67 12.07
N ARG A 38 -24.47 -0.65 12.77
CA ARG A 38 -24.15 -1.66 13.80
C ARG A 38 -25.18 -1.67 14.94
N LYS A 39 -25.65 -0.49 15.37
CA LYS A 39 -26.70 -0.35 16.38
C LYS A 39 -28.02 -0.96 15.88
N ARG A 40 -28.45 -0.61 14.66
CA ARG A 40 -29.66 -1.18 14.03
C ARG A 40 -29.59 -2.70 13.91
N ILE A 41 -28.45 -3.26 13.49
CA ILE A 41 -28.25 -4.71 13.46
C ILE A 41 -28.42 -5.33 14.84
N LYS A 42 -27.87 -4.71 15.89
CA LYS A 42 -28.02 -5.19 17.27
C LYS A 42 -29.49 -5.19 17.70
N GLU A 43 -30.22 -4.11 17.40
CA GLU A 43 -31.66 -3.98 17.68
C GLU A 43 -32.47 -5.06 16.93
N LEU A 44 -32.23 -5.26 15.63
CA LEU A 44 -32.89 -6.31 14.83
C LEU A 44 -32.56 -7.73 15.31
N LYS A 45 -31.31 -7.99 15.75
CA LYS A 45 -30.94 -9.27 16.34
C LYS A 45 -31.65 -9.54 17.67
N ALA A 46 -31.89 -8.51 18.48
CA ALA A 46 -32.67 -8.64 19.71
C ALA A 46 -34.15 -8.96 19.40
N ILE A 47 -34.71 -8.34 18.37
CA ILE A 47 -36.07 -8.61 17.85
C ILE A 47 -36.21 -10.08 17.41
N LEU A 48 -35.21 -10.63 16.71
CA LEU A 48 -35.17 -12.06 16.34
C LEU A 48 -35.05 -13.02 17.53
N GLY A 49 -34.67 -12.52 18.72
CA GLY A 49 -34.68 -13.30 19.95
C GLY A 49 -36.02 -13.31 20.68
N SER A 50 -37.02 -12.53 20.21
CA SER A 50 -38.34 -12.45 20.83
C SER A 50 -39.24 -13.62 20.41
N PRO A 51 -39.89 -14.34 21.35
CA PRO A 51 -40.79 -15.45 21.05
C PRO A 51 -41.94 -15.09 20.11
N GLU A 52 -42.52 -13.90 20.26
CA GLU A 52 -43.67 -13.44 19.47
C GLU A 52 -43.35 -13.29 17.98
N ILE A 53 -42.13 -12.83 17.66
CA ILE A 53 -41.70 -12.60 16.28
C ILE A 53 -41.19 -13.88 15.64
N CYS A 54 -40.58 -14.77 16.41
CA CYS A 54 -40.13 -16.09 15.94
C CYS A 54 -41.28 -16.94 15.36
N LEU A 55 -42.51 -16.74 15.85
CA LEU A 55 -43.70 -17.45 15.38
C LEU A 55 -44.19 -16.92 14.01
N ILE A 56 -43.79 -15.71 13.61
CA ILE A 56 -44.21 -15.08 12.35
C ILE A 56 -43.09 -15.20 11.31
N LYS A 57 -43.10 -16.28 10.52
CA LYS A 57 -42.07 -16.60 9.51
C LYS A 57 -41.76 -15.43 8.54
N SER A 58 -42.77 -14.66 8.12
CA SER A 58 -42.58 -13.51 7.23
C SER A 58 -41.77 -12.38 7.88
N LYS A 59 -42.06 -12.06 9.15
CA LYS A 59 -41.36 -11.05 9.94
C LYS A 59 -39.89 -11.43 10.21
N VAL A 60 -39.64 -12.72 10.46
CA VAL A 60 -38.28 -13.26 10.61
C VAL A 60 -37.48 -13.08 9.31
N ARG A 61 -38.08 -13.42 8.16
CA ARG A 61 -37.44 -13.28 6.85
C ARG A 61 -37.10 -11.83 6.54
N GLU A 62 -38.05 -10.92 6.71
CA GLU A 62 -37.86 -9.48 6.51
C GLU A 62 -36.74 -8.93 7.40
N THR A 63 -36.71 -9.33 8.67
CA THR A 63 -35.69 -8.89 9.62
C THR A 63 -34.29 -9.38 9.21
N LYS A 64 -34.16 -10.62 8.71
CA LYS A 64 -32.89 -11.14 8.19
C LYS A 64 -32.41 -10.36 6.96
N ILE A 65 -33.30 -10.07 6.01
CA ILE A 65 -32.98 -9.25 4.83
C ILE A 65 -32.47 -7.88 5.26
N ASN A 66 -33.13 -7.22 6.22
CA ASN A 66 -32.67 -5.92 6.73
C ASN A 66 -31.29 -5.98 7.40
N ILE A 67 -30.98 -7.06 8.13
CA ILE A 67 -29.64 -7.27 8.70
C ILE A 67 -28.60 -7.37 7.58
N GLU A 68 -28.86 -8.15 6.53
CA GLU A 68 -27.97 -8.30 5.38
C GLU A 68 -27.74 -6.97 4.66
N ILE A 69 -28.79 -6.18 4.46
CA ILE A 69 -28.70 -4.83 3.88
C ILE A 69 -27.77 -3.95 4.72
N PHE A 70 -27.96 -3.88 6.04
CA PHE A 70 -27.09 -3.07 6.90
C PHE A 70 -25.65 -3.59 6.96
N GLN A 71 -25.43 -4.90 6.88
CA GLN A 71 -24.09 -5.49 6.77
C GLN A 71 -23.39 -5.09 5.47
N SER A 72 -24.11 -5.16 4.35
CA SER A 72 -23.61 -4.73 3.03
C SER A 72 -23.26 -3.24 3.01
N GLN A 73 -24.12 -2.40 3.60
CA GLN A 73 -23.85 -0.97 3.76
C GLN A 73 -22.60 -0.71 4.63
N ILE A 74 -22.41 -1.45 5.73
CA ILE A 74 -21.20 -1.33 6.56
C ILE A 74 -19.95 -1.64 5.74
N LYS A 75 -19.97 -2.70 4.93
CA LYS A 75 -18.85 -3.05 4.04
C LYS A 75 -18.55 -1.92 3.05
N SER A 76 -19.60 -1.39 2.41
CA SER A 76 -19.48 -0.25 1.48
C SER A 76 -18.88 0.99 2.16
N TYR A 77 -19.30 1.30 3.39
CA TYR A 77 -18.70 2.40 4.16
C TYR A 77 -17.25 2.14 4.55
N GLN A 78 -16.88 0.91 4.89
CA GLN A 78 -15.48 0.56 5.16
C GLN A 78 -14.60 0.75 3.92
N ASP A 79 -15.13 0.46 2.74
CA ASP A 79 -14.45 0.66 1.47
C ASP A 79 -14.24 2.17 1.18
N ILE A 80 -15.26 2.99 1.45
CA ILE A 80 -15.14 4.45 1.35
C ILE A 80 -14.07 5.00 2.31
N LEU A 81 -13.95 4.43 3.52
CA LEU A 81 -12.88 4.83 4.46
C LEU A 81 -11.49 4.54 3.91
N ILE A 82 -11.30 3.42 3.20
CA ILE A 82 -10.02 3.10 2.55
C ILE A 82 -9.69 4.16 1.49
N ILE A 83 -10.67 4.52 0.65
CA ILE A 83 -10.51 5.53 -0.41
C ILE A 83 -10.18 6.91 0.18
N PHE A 84 -10.87 7.34 1.23
CA PHE A 84 -10.53 8.60 1.91
C PHE A 84 -9.12 8.56 2.50
N ARG A 85 -8.67 7.41 3.01
CA ARG A 85 -7.32 7.26 3.52
C ARG A 85 -6.26 7.22 2.42
N TRP A 86 -6.58 6.90 1.16
CA TRP A 86 -5.66 7.11 0.04
C TRP A 86 -5.31 8.59 -0.18
N VAL A 87 -6.20 9.51 0.17
CA VAL A 87 -5.88 10.94 0.17
C VAL A 87 -4.89 11.26 1.28
N GLY A 88 -5.04 10.65 2.46
CA GLY A 88 -4.05 10.78 3.55
C GLY A 88 -2.71 10.10 3.21
N ASP A 89 -2.74 8.97 2.51
CA ASP A 89 -1.53 8.33 1.98
C ASP A 89 -0.82 9.27 1.02
N ALA A 90 -1.54 9.97 0.15
CA ALA A 90 -0.92 10.93 -0.75
C ALA A 90 -0.19 12.06 -0.03
N LEU A 91 -0.75 12.54 1.10
CA LEU A 91 -0.05 13.50 1.94
C LEU A 91 1.24 12.91 2.53
N ALA A 92 1.21 11.66 3.01
CA ALA A 92 2.39 10.98 3.51
C ALA A 92 3.46 10.81 2.41
N PHE A 93 3.08 10.30 1.24
CA PHE A 93 3.98 10.09 0.10
C PHE A 93 4.55 11.39 -0.50
N SER A 94 3.93 12.55 -0.22
CA SER A 94 4.50 13.85 -0.57
C SER A 94 5.62 14.31 0.39
N LEU A 95 5.72 13.73 1.59
CA LEU A 95 6.62 14.18 2.65
C LEU A 95 7.80 13.24 2.93
N ILE A 96 7.63 11.95 2.69
CA ILE A 96 8.62 10.92 2.98
C ILE A 96 8.83 10.04 1.77
N ASP A 97 10.08 9.61 1.57
CA ASP A 97 10.43 8.71 0.49
C ASP A 97 9.60 7.40 0.51
N ARG A 98 9.24 6.92 -0.68
CA ARG A 98 8.37 5.75 -0.88
C ARG A 98 8.95 4.45 -0.34
N TRP A 99 10.26 4.35 -0.21
CA TRP A 99 10.94 3.17 0.35
C TRP A 99 10.98 3.25 1.88
N SER A 100 11.12 4.46 2.43
CA SER A 100 11.07 4.74 3.87
C SER A 100 9.68 4.63 4.49
N LEU A 101 8.61 4.70 3.70
CA LEU A 101 7.24 4.51 4.18
C LEU A 101 6.88 3.07 4.52
N LYS A 102 7.49 2.08 3.86
CA LYS A 102 7.12 0.67 4.03
C LYS A 102 7.20 0.22 5.51
N PRO A 103 8.27 0.52 6.26
CA PRO A 103 8.35 0.16 7.68
C PRO A 103 7.31 0.83 8.59
N LEU A 104 6.77 1.97 8.18
CA LEU A 104 5.77 2.72 8.94
C LEU A 104 4.34 2.20 8.76
N GLY A 105 4.10 1.32 7.77
CA GLY A 105 2.76 0.83 7.45
C GLY A 105 2.56 -0.69 7.52
N LEU A 106 3.61 -1.47 7.74
CA LEU A 106 3.55 -2.95 7.86
C LEU A 106 2.99 -3.43 9.21
N LYS A 107 1.77 -2.99 9.54
CA LYS A 107 0.99 -3.47 10.69
C LYS A 107 -0.37 -3.96 10.21
N LYS A 108 -0.74 -5.20 10.58
CA LYS A 108 -2.01 -5.86 10.19
C LYS A 108 -3.29 -5.18 10.69
N GLU A 109 -3.19 -4.23 11.62
CA GLU A 109 -4.35 -3.57 12.21
C GLU A 109 -4.74 -2.31 11.42
N SER A 110 -5.96 -2.27 10.90
CA SER A 110 -6.52 -1.05 10.29
C SER A 110 -6.64 0.08 11.32
N PRO A 111 -6.60 1.37 10.91
CA PRO A 111 -6.82 2.48 11.82
C PRO A 111 -8.18 2.36 12.46
N GLY A 112 -8.20 2.57 13.77
CA GLY A 112 -9.44 2.63 14.53
C GLY A 112 -10.29 3.83 14.12
N PHE A 113 -11.47 3.95 14.74
CA PHE A 113 -12.30 5.13 14.50
C PHE A 113 -11.66 6.38 15.09
N ILE A 114 -11.63 7.47 14.32
CA ILE A 114 -11.15 8.79 14.77
C ILE A 114 -12.24 9.58 15.49
N SER A 115 -13.51 9.23 15.26
CA SER A 115 -14.67 9.90 15.84
C SER A 115 -15.18 9.23 17.12
N GLY A 116 -15.73 10.03 18.04
CA GLY A 116 -16.34 9.53 19.27
C GLY A 116 -15.39 9.22 20.43
N LYS A 117 -14.09 9.45 20.27
CA LYS A 117 -13.09 9.35 21.35
C LYS A 117 -12.98 10.68 22.11
N LYS A 118 -12.92 10.64 23.45
CA LYS A 118 -12.68 11.84 24.28
C LYS A 118 -11.33 12.51 23.99
N GLY A 119 -10.30 11.72 23.62
CA GLY A 119 -8.94 12.19 23.30
C GLY A 119 -8.80 12.97 21.98
N ALA A 120 -9.69 12.72 21.01
CA ALA A 120 -9.57 13.26 19.65
C ALA A 120 -9.56 14.81 19.57
N LYS A 121 -10.23 15.50 20.51
CA LYS A 121 -10.19 16.97 20.56
C LYS A 121 -8.80 17.50 20.92
N ARG A 122 -8.09 16.82 21.83
CA ARG A 122 -6.75 17.20 22.28
C ARG A 122 -5.73 16.93 21.18
N GLU A 123 -5.78 15.76 20.56
CA GLU A 123 -4.95 15.41 19.39
C GLU A 123 -5.07 16.49 18.30
N ARG A 124 -6.30 16.87 17.92
CA ARG A 124 -6.53 17.93 16.92
C ARG A 124 -6.01 19.30 17.34
N LYS A 125 -6.11 19.65 18.63
CA LYS A 125 -5.58 20.93 19.14
C LYS A 125 -4.05 20.97 19.02
N ILE A 126 -3.38 19.88 19.38
CA ILE A 126 -1.92 19.75 19.28
C ILE A 126 -1.49 19.77 17.81
N PHE A 127 -2.16 18.97 16.96
CA PHE A 127 -1.96 18.97 15.51
C PHE A 127 -2.00 20.38 14.91
N ARG A 128 -3.08 21.14 15.15
CA ARG A 128 -3.23 22.51 14.64
C ARG A 128 -2.19 23.47 15.22
N ALA A 129 -1.68 23.22 16.42
CA ALA A 129 -0.62 24.03 17.00
C ALA A 129 0.74 23.76 16.34
N ILE A 130 1.03 22.51 15.99
CA ILE A 130 2.24 22.13 15.26
C ILE A 130 2.20 22.70 13.84
N GLN A 131 1.07 22.58 13.14
CA GLN A 131 0.89 23.07 11.77
C GLN A 131 1.08 24.59 11.62
N LYS A 132 0.96 25.35 12.71
CA LYS A 132 1.19 26.82 12.72
C LYS A 132 2.66 27.20 12.78
N ARG A 133 3.56 26.24 13.04
CA ARG A 133 4.99 26.53 13.10
C ARG A 133 5.52 26.72 11.68
N PRO A 134 6.38 27.72 11.45
CA PRO A 134 7.06 27.87 10.17
C PRO A 134 7.77 26.57 9.77
N ASP A 135 7.84 26.32 8.46
CA ASP A 135 8.65 25.25 7.88
C ASP A 135 8.32 23.84 8.37
N THR A 136 7.15 23.68 9.02
CA THR A 136 6.74 22.45 9.68
C THR A 136 5.42 21.96 9.11
N LEU A 137 5.34 20.68 8.78
CA LEU A 137 4.10 20.01 8.43
C LEU A 137 3.84 18.85 9.39
N ALA A 138 2.60 18.73 9.84
CA ALA A 138 2.15 17.61 10.66
C ALA A 138 1.13 16.78 9.88
N LEU A 139 1.18 15.47 10.06
CA LEU A 139 0.24 14.50 9.53
C LEU A 139 -0.45 13.77 10.68
N LEU A 140 -1.78 13.72 10.66
CA LEU A 140 -2.55 12.83 11.53
C LEU A 140 -2.54 11.42 10.95
N ASN A 141 -1.88 10.49 11.64
CA ASN A 141 -1.59 9.16 11.08
C ASN A 141 -2.85 8.33 10.83
N ASP A 142 -3.88 8.51 11.68
CA ASP A 142 -5.19 7.88 11.53
C ASP A 142 -5.93 8.25 10.23
N LEU A 143 -5.49 9.32 9.53
CA LEU A 143 -6.04 9.72 8.23
C LEU A 143 -5.46 8.94 7.05
N SER A 144 -4.49 8.04 7.28
CA SER A 144 -3.78 7.31 6.23
C SER A 144 -3.88 5.78 6.39
N ASN A 145 -3.62 5.04 5.33
CA ASN A 145 -3.37 3.60 5.36
C ASN A 145 -1.90 3.24 5.59
N CYS A 146 -0.96 4.13 5.27
CA CYS A 146 0.47 3.85 5.36
C CYS A 146 1.15 4.27 6.68
N MET A 147 0.54 5.15 7.49
CA MET A 147 1.09 5.55 8.78
C MET A 147 0.36 4.82 9.91
N ARG A 148 1.02 3.83 10.52
CA ARG A 148 0.42 2.95 11.56
C ARG A 148 1.00 3.15 12.95
N HIS A 149 1.93 4.09 13.12
CA HIS A 149 2.69 4.32 14.33
C HIS A 149 2.55 5.77 14.80
N GLY A 150 2.21 5.97 16.07
CA GLY A 150 1.95 7.30 16.64
C GLY A 150 0.63 7.92 16.18
N ASP A 151 0.22 9.00 16.86
CA ASP A 151 -0.99 9.76 16.53
C ASP A 151 -0.68 10.87 15.50
N ILE A 152 0.50 11.51 15.63
CA ILE A 152 0.96 12.58 14.75
C ILE A 152 2.39 12.31 14.30
N THR A 153 2.65 12.45 13.00
CA THR A 153 4.01 12.53 12.46
C THR A 153 4.31 13.95 12.00
N VAL A 154 5.53 14.43 12.27
CA VAL A 154 5.96 15.82 12.01
C VAL A 154 7.20 15.82 11.12
N PHE A 155 7.19 16.72 10.15
CA PHE A 155 8.22 16.93 9.14
C PHE A 155 8.67 18.40 9.16
N HIS A 156 9.93 18.64 8.84
CA HIS A 156 10.52 19.98 8.77
C HIS A 156 11.23 20.13 7.43
N ASN A 157 11.09 21.27 6.75
CA ASN A 157 11.60 21.45 5.38
C ASN A 157 13.14 21.27 5.25
N ALA A 158 13.88 21.62 6.30
CA ALA A 158 15.33 21.49 6.37
C ALA A 158 15.81 20.04 6.58
N ILE A 159 14.90 19.11 6.88
CA ILE A 159 15.20 17.70 7.08
C ILE A 159 14.85 16.95 5.79
N PRO A 160 15.80 16.22 5.16
CA PRO A 160 15.52 15.45 3.95
C PRO A 160 14.40 14.43 4.14
N SER A 161 13.63 14.18 3.08
CA SER A 161 12.53 13.18 3.09
C SER A 161 12.98 11.74 3.29
N THR A 162 14.29 11.47 3.20
CA THR A 162 14.92 10.17 3.47
C THR A 162 15.24 9.97 4.96
N ALA A 163 15.29 11.05 5.75
CA ALA A 163 15.58 10.97 7.18
C ALA A 163 14.36 10.48 7.98
N PRO A 164 14.57 9.85 9.16
CA PRO A 164 13.48 9.42 10.02
C PRO A 164 12.59 10.61 10.44
N PRO A 165 11.25 10.52 10.32
CA PRO A 165 10.37 11.58 10.74
C PRO A 165 10.16 11.59 12.27
N LEU A 166 9.68 12.70 12.80
CA LEU A 166 9.34 12.80 14.23
C LEU A 166 7.94 12.25 14.48
N ILE A 167 7.80 11.21 15.30
CA ILE A 167 6.52 10.55 15.57
C ILE A 167 6.11 10.78 17.04
N PHE A 168 4.90 11.27 17.25
CA PHE A 168 4.34 11.58 18.56
C PHE A 168 3.11 10.73 18.88
N GLU A 169 3.11 10.09 20.04
CA GLU A 169 1.92 9.51 20.68
C GLU A 169 1.35 10.52 21.69
N ILE A 170 0.10 10.92 21.52
CA ILE A 170 -0.57 11.93 22.35
C ILE A 170 -1.40 11.24 23.43
N LYS A 171 -1.10 11.55 24.69
CA LYS A 171 -1.85 11.05 25.84
C LYS A 171 -2.45 12.17 26.68
N SER A 172 -3.59 11.88 27.30
CA SER A 172 -4.28 12.78 28.21
C SER A 172 -3.84 12.69 29.67
N GLN A 173 -3.20 11.58 30.10
CA GLN A 173 -2.78 11.32 31.49
C GLN A 173 -1.32 10.83 31.57
N LYS A 174 -0.68 11.02 32.74
CA LYS A 174 0.76 10.76 32.99
C LYS A 174 1.12 9.34 33.48
N ARG A 175 0.17 8.43 33.68
CA ARG A 175 0.47 7.07 34.21
C ARG A 175 0.91 6.14 33.08
N GLY A 176 2.23 5.96 32.97
CA GLY A 176 2.88 5.00 32.08
C GLY A 176 2.38 3.58 32.28
N ASN A 177 1.59 3.05 31.33
CA ASN A 177 1.15 1.66 31.33
C ASN A 177 2.15 0.79 30.54
N LYS A 178 2.28 -0.51 30.85
CA LYS A 178 3.17 -1.45 30.11
C LYS A 178 2.89 -1.45 28.60
N ARG A 179 1.65 -1.18 28.21
CA ARG A 179 1.24 -1.02 26.80
C ARG A 179 1.91 0.18 26.11
N GLU A 180 2.09 1.27 26.82
CA GLU A 180 2.63 2.52 26.29
C GLU A 180 4.14 2.42 26.06
N LEU A 181 4.86 1.81 27.00
CA LEU A 181 6.28 1.47 26.83
C LEU A 181 6.49 0.61 25.57
N ARG A 182 5.66 -0.42 25.38
CA ARG A 182 5.71 -1.27 24.17
C ARG A 182 5.42 -0.51 22.87
N GLN A 183 4.56 0.51 22.90
CA GLN A 183 4.29 1.33 21.71
C GLN A 183 5.47 2.24 21.39
N ALA A 184 6.04 2.89 22.41
CA ALA A 184 7.23 3.74 22.28
C ALA A 184 8.44 2.93 21.78
N GLU A 185 8.68 1.75 22.35
CA GLU A 185 9.74 0.82 21.90
C GLU A 185 9.58 0.44 20.43
N LYS A 186 8.35 0.14 19.98
CA LYS A 186 8.08 -0.18 18.57
C LYS A 186 8.38 1.00 17.64
N ILE A 187 7.96 2.21 18.02
CA ILE A 187 8.26 3.42 17.26
C ILE A 187 9.77 3.61 17.18
N GLN A 188 10.48 3.52 18.31
CA GLN A 188 11.92 3.70 18.36
C GLN A 188 12.67 2.67 17.53
N LYS A 189 12.25 1.41 17.53
CA LYS A 189 12.85 0.36 16.68
C LYS A 189 12.75 0.72 15.19
N ILE A 190 11.58 1.20 14.74
CA ILE A 190 11.39 1.59 13.34
C ILE A 190 12.22 2.82 13.00
N LEU A 191 12.25 3.84 13.88
CA LEU A 191 13.06 5.03 13.65
C LEU A 191 14.56 4.70 13.60
N ASN A 192 15.04 3.83 14.49
CA ASN A 192 16.42 3.35 14.47
C ASN A 192 16.75 2.58 13.19
N TYR A 193 15.82 1.75 12.69
CA TYR A 193 16.00 1.06 11.41
C TYR A 193 16.07 2.04 10.24
N LEU A 194 15.20 3.06 10.21
CA LEU A 194 15.21 4.09 9.18
C LEU A 194 16.46 4.98 9.25
N ASP A 195 17.09 5.08 10.42
CA ASP A 195 18.31 5.87 10.63
C ASP A 195 19.59 5.08 10.28
N ARG A 196 19.65 3.80 10.65
CA ARG A 196 20.87 2.97 10.59
C ARG A 196 20.93 2.01 9.41
N ASP A 197 19.86 1.94 8.61
CA ASP A 197 19.68 0.95 7.55
C ASP A 197 19.76 -0.52 8.02
N TYR A 198 19.79 -0.80 9.33
CA TYR A 198 19.99 -2.13 9.88
C TYR A 198 19.14 -2.36 11.13
N THR A 199 18.63 -3.59 11.27
CA THR A 199 18.05 -4.08 12.53
C THR A 199 18.08 -5.61 12.55
N ASP A 200 18.18 -6.19 13.73
CA ASP A 200 18.09 -7.63 14.00
C ASP A 200 16.64 -8.11 14.25
N THR A 201 15.73 -7.16 14.51
CA THR A 201 14.41 -7.44 15.04
C THR A 201 13.35 -6.50 14.46
N LEU A 202 13.05 -6.67 13.17
CA LEU A 202 11.97 -5.95 12.50
C LEU A 202 10.70 -6.79 12.44
N TYR A 203 9.54 -6.17 12.71
CA TYR A 203 8.22 -6.83 12.68
C TYR A 203 8.08 -8.07 13.57
N GLY A 204 8.96 -8.26 14.55
CA GLY A 204 8.97 -9.44 15.43
C GLY A 204 9.58 -10.68 14.80
N LEU A 205 10.36 -10.51 13.72
CA LEU A 205 11.21 -11.54 13.14
C LEU A 205 12.62 -11.37 13.69
N ASP A 206 13.20 -12.44 14.25
CA ASP A 206 14.56 -12.48 14.77
C ASP A 206 15.56 -12.79 13.63
N THR A 207 15.50 -11.96 12.59
CA THR A 207 16.35 -12.09 11.39
C THR A 207 16.94 -10.72 11.05
N PRO A 208 18.23 -10.63 10.69
CA PRO A 208 18.83 -9.38 10.24
C PRO A 208 18.12 -8.81 9.01
N PHE A 209 17.74 -7.54 9.10
CA PHE A 209 17.23 -6.73 7.99
C PHE A 209 18.22 -5.61 7.69
N THR A 210 18.56 -5.47 6.42
CA THR A 210 19.36 -4.34 5.92
C THR A 210 18.59 -3.62 4.82
N ARG A 211 18.50 -2.29 4.88
CA ARG A 211 18.00 -1.45 3.80
C ARG A 211 19.16 -1.19 2.85
N LEU A 212 18.96 -1.50 1.58
CA LEU A 212 19.96 -1.24 0.54
C LEU A 212 19.45 -0.08 -0.31
N ALA A 213 20.32 0.88 -0.58
CA ALA A 213 20.07 1.88 -1.59
C ALA A 213 20.01 1.20 -2.96
N THR A 214 19.12 1.68 -3.82
CA THR A 214 19.07 1.24 -5.21
C THR A 214 20.26 1.81 -5.98
N THR A 215 20.79 1.07 -6.95
CA THR A 215 21.87 1.51 -7.85
C THR A 215 21.39 2.62 -8.77
N THR A 216 20.12 2.54 -9.19
CA THR A 216 19.51 3.52 -10.09
C THR A 216 18.17 4.02 -9.57
N LYS A 217 17.66 5.11 -10.15
CA LYS A 217 16.33 5.64 -9.82
C LYS A 217 15.25 4.76 -10.45
N GLY A 218 14.25 4.38 -9.65
CA GLY A 218 13.09 3.61 -10.11
C GLY A 218 12.39 4.21 -11.33
N VAL A 219 12.06 3.35 -12.29
CA VAL A 219 11.27 3.68 -13.50
C VAL A 219 9.80 3.33 -13.27
N PHE A 220 8.91 4.28 -13.55
CA PHE A 220 7.47 4.15 -13.32
C PHE A 220 6.67 4.71 -14.50
N PHE A 221 5.58 4.05 -14.85
CA PHE A 221 4.77 4.35 -16.05
C PHE A 221 3.46 5.08 -15.74
N VAL A 222 3.54 6.17 -14.96
CA VAL A 222 2.35 6.90 -14.49
C VAL A 222 1.62 7.56 -15.67
N ASP A 223 2.35 8.11 -16.63
CA ASP A 223 1.75 8.82 -17.77
C ASP A 223 1.04 7.85 -18.72
N GLU A 224 1.65 6.69 -18.97
CA GLU A 224 1.09 5.61 -19.76
C GLU A 224 -0.18 5.05 -19.13
N VAL A 225 -0.22 4.92 -17.80
CA VAL A 225 -1.43 4.51 -17.06
C VAL A 225 -2.56 5.50 -17.27
N ASN A 226 -2.29 6.81 -17.17
CA ASN A 226 -3.31 7.82 -17.42
C ASN A 226 -3.80 7.79 -18.87
N ALA A 227 -2.91 7.54 -19.84
CA ALA A 227 -3.29 7.40 -21.24
C ALA A 227 -4.17 6.15 -21.49
N VAL A 228 -3.85 5.03 -20.84
CA VAL A 228 -4.66 3.80 -20.88
C VAL A 228 -6.03 4.03 -20.24
N LEU A 229 -6.08 4.58 -19.02
CA LEU A 229 -7.33 4.90 -18.33
C LEU A 229 -8.23 5.83 -19.16
N GLN A 230 -7.68 6.91 -19.72
CA GLN A 230 -8.44 7.84 -20.54
C GLN A 230 -8.95 7.19 -21.83
N SER A 231 -8.13 6.35 -22.48
CA SER A 231 -8.57 5.59 -23.67
C SER A 231 -9.68 4.60 -23.30
N GLY A 232 -9.56 3.90 -22.17
CA GLY A 232 -10.58 2.97 -21.68
C GLY A 232 -11.89 3.66 -21.33
N ARG A 233 -11.81 4.88 -20.79
CA ARG A 233 -12.97 5.75 -20.50
C ARG A 233 -13.71 6.16 -21.77
N VAL A 234 -12.98 6.68 -22.76
CA VAL A 234 -13.58 7.21 -24.00
C VAL A 234 -14.05 6.09 -24.94
N GLN A 235 -13.28 5.03 -25.08
CA GLN A 235 -13.51 3.96 -26.07
C GLN A 235 -14.24 2.75 -25.48
N GLY A 236 -14.50 2.75 -24.17
CA GLY A 236 -15.12 1.65 -23.43
C GLY A 236 -14.16 0.51 -23.04
N LYS A 237 -13.09 0.27 -23.81
CA LYS A 237 -11.99 -0.63 -23.45
C LYS A 237 -10.72 -0.34 -24.26
N CYS A 238 -9.56 -0.55 -23.67
CA CYS A 238 -8.26 -0.46 -24.35
C CYS A 238 -7.22 -1.35 -23.66
N TYR A 239 -6.13 -1.66 -24.35
CA TYR A 239 -4.91 -2.19 -23.76
C TYR A 239 -3.69 -1.72 -24.54
N ARG A 240 -2.53 -1.66 -23.89
CA ARG A 240 -1.24 -1.31 -24.49
C ARG A 240 -0.13 -2.12 -23.85
N GLU A 241 0.84 -2.55 -24.66
CA GLU A 241 2.14 -3.02 -24.16
C GLU A 241 2.95 -1.78 -23.77
N ILE A 242 3.33 -1.67 -22.50
CA ILE A 242 4.03 -0.51 -21.94
C ILE A 242 5.54 -0.72 -21.99
N GLU A 243 5.95 -1.94 -21.66
CA GLU A 243 7.28 -2.48 -21.89
C GLU A 243 7.09 -3.93 -22.34
N LYS A 244 8.13 -4.53 -22.95
CA LYS A 244 8.04 -5.88 -23.49
C LYS A 244 7.54 -6.87 -22.43
N GLY A 245 6.40 -7.51 -22.69
CA GLY A 245 5.78 -8.46 -21.77
C GLY A 245 4.99 -7.84 -20.61
N LEU A 246 4.84 -6.51 -20.53
CA LEU A 246 3.99 -5.84 -19.54
C LEU A 246 2.88 -5.05 -20.25
N TYR A 247 1.64 -5.47 -20.04
CA TYR A 247 0.47 -4.87 -20.67
C TYR A 247 -0.42 -4.22 -19.64
N TYR A 248 -0.80 -2.97 -19.87
CA TYR A 248 -1.83 -2.30 -19.09
C TYR A 248 -3.12 -2.24 -19.88
N PHE A 249 -4.24 -2.47 -19.21
CA PHE A 249 -5.54 -2.42 -19.83
C PHE A 249 -6.56 -1.69 -18.98
N SER A 250 -7.53 -1.04 -19.65
CA SER A 250 -8.65 -0.40 -18.96
C SER A 250 -9.97 -0.72 -19.63
N ILE A 251 -11.02 -0.90 -18.81
CA ILE A 251 -12.37 -1.24 -19.25
C ILE A 251 -13.39 -0.40 -18.48
N SER A 252 -14.24 0.31 -19.21
CA SER A 252 -15.41 0.99 -18.67
C SER A 252 -16.61 0.07 -18.58
N ASN A 253 -17.40 0.21 -17.51
CA ASN A 253 -18.57 -0.60 -17.20
C ASN A 253 -18.28 -2.09 -17.40
N PRO A 254 -17.33 -2.64 -16.62
CA PRO A 254 -16.78 -3.96 -16.83
C PRO A 254 -17.83 -5.05 -16.60
N THR A 255 -17.86 -6.03 -17.49
CA THR A 255 -18.53 -7.31 -17.26
C THR A 255 -17.50 -8.44 -17.34
N ILE A 256 -17.83 -9.61 -16.81
CA ILE A 256 -16.93 -10.77 -16.81
C ILE A 256 -16.48 -11.10 -18.24
N GLU A 257 -17.41 -11.04 -19.20
CA GLU A 257 -17.18 -11.33 -20.62
C GLU A 257 -16.24 -10.30 -21.26
N LYS A 258 -16.43 -9.00 -20.96
CA LYS A 258 -15.56 -7.93 -21.47
C LYS A 258 -14.14 -8.08 -20.95
N VAL A 259 -13.99 -8.37 -19.67
CA VAL A 259 -12.68 -8.57 -19.02
C VAL A 259 -11.99 -9.78 -19.61
N ARG A 260 -12.68 -10.93 -19.63
CA ARG A 260 -12.14 -12.18 -20.19
C ARG A 260 -11.71 -12.02 -21.64
N GLY A 261 -12.60 -11.49 -22.49
CA GLY A 261 -12.29 -11.30 -23.91
C GLY A 261 -11.16 -10.30 -24.18
N LEU A 262 -10.84 -9.40 -23.24
CA LEU A 262 -9.67 -8.53 -23.34
C LEU A 262 -8.39 -9.26 -22.93
N ILE A 263 -8.43 -9.99 -21.82
CA ILE A 263 -7.30 -10.82 -21.35
C ILE A 263 -6.94 -11.86 -22.41
N GLU A 264 -7.92 -12.53 -23.02
CA GLU A 264 -7.68 -13.48 -24.12
C GLU A 264 -7.00 -12.84 -25.34
N LYS A 265 -7.27 -11.56 -25.62
CA LYS A 265 -6.58 -10.83 -26.70
C LYS A 265 -5.14 -10.51 -26.33
N ILE A 266 -4.90 -10.13 -25.08
CA ILE A 266 -3.55 -9.86 -24.56
C ILE A 266 -2.73 -11.16 -24.55
N ALA A 267 -3.31 -12.25 -24.07
CA ALA A 267 -2.68 -13.57 -23.97
C ALA A 267 -2.13 -14.09 -25.31
N LYS A 268 -2.73 -13.70 -26.46
CA LYS A 268 -2.21 -14.04 -27.79
C LYS A 268 -0.86 -13.41 -28.13
N HIS A 269 -0.48 -12.35 -27.41
CA HIS A 269 0.82 -11.69 -27.53
C HIS A 269 1.82 -12.17 -26.48
N CYS A 270 1.36 -12.95 -25.49
CA CYS A 270 2.23 -13.53 -24.48
C CYS A 270 2.99 -14.74 -25.04
N VAL A 271 4.22 -14.88 -24.60
CA VAL A 271 5.16 -15.94 -25.02
C VAL A 271 5.13 -17.12 -24.04
N GLY A 272 4.79 -16.89 -22.78
CA GLY A 272 4.64 -17.93 -21.76
C GLY A 272 3.34 -17.77 -20.96
N GLU A 273 3.38 -18.27 -19.72
CA GLU A 273 2.33 -17.98 -18.74
C GLU A 273 2.27 -16.48 -18.44
N PHE A 274 1.16 -16.03 -17.87
CA PHE A 274 1.00 -14.63 -17.51
C PHE A 274 0.25 -14.47 -16.19
N ILE A 275 0.60 -13.39 -15.49
CA ILE A 275 -0.01 -12.99 -14.22
C ILE A 275 -0.93 -11.80 -14.50
N VAL A 276 -2.16 -11.85 -13.99
CA VAL A 276 -3.12 -10.74 -14.11
C VAL A 276 -3.37 -10.12 -12.74
N GLY A 277 -3.11 -8.82 -12.61
CA GLY A 277 -3.44 -8.05 -11.41
C GLY A 277 -4.51 -7.00 -11.68
N GLN A 278 -5.59 -6.99 -10.88
CA GLN A 278 -6.60 -5.94 -10.90
C GLN A 278 -6.28 -4.85 -9.87
N VAL A 279 -6.06 -3.62 -10.33
CA VAL A 279 -5.47 -2.55 -9.50
C VAL A 279 -6.48 -1.87 -8.56
N ASN A 280 -7.75 -1.74 -8.98
CA ASN A 280 -8.77 -0.85 -8.37
C ASN A 280 -9.00 -0.93 -6.86
N LYS A 281 -8.56 -1.98 -6.16
CA LYS A 281 -8.74 -2.07 -4.70
C LYS A 281 -7.97 -3.21 -4.04
N TYR A 282 -7.86 -4.33 -4.75
CA TYR A 282 -7.29 -5.55 -4.18
C TYR A 282 -5.79 -5.46 -3.96
N VAL A 283 -5.09 -4.70 -4.82
CA VAL A 283 -3.64 -4.54 -4.74
C VAL A 283 -3.23 -3.65 -3.56
N TYR A 284 -4.04 -2.67 -3.15
CA TYR A 284 -3.70 -1.73 -2.07
C TYR A 284 -4.14 -2.19 -0.67
N LYS A 285 -4.79 -3.34 -0.56
CA LYS A 285 -5.32 -3.79 0.74
C LYS A 285 -4.16 -4.26 1.63
N ASP A 286 -4.02 -3.61 2.79
CA ASP A 286 -3.03 -3.93 3.84
C ASP A 286 -1.56 -3.76 3.42
N LEU A 287 -1.28 -3.04 2.32
CA LEU A 287 0.05 -2.83 1.76
C LEU A 287 0.36 -1.34 1.58
N VAL A 288 1.64 -0.98 1.65
CA VAL A 288 2.12 0.40 1.56
C VAL A 288 2.61 0.65 0.14
N TYR A 289 1.70 1.12 -0.71
CA TYR A 289 2.00 1.47 -2.10
C TYR A 289 1.69 2.93 -2.40
N PHE A 290 2.36 3.44 -3.42
CA PHE A 290 2.10 4.75 -3.98
C PHE A 290 0.61 4.89 -4.35
N PRO A 291 -0.11 5.87 -3.78
CA PRO A 291 -1.56 5.84 -3.78
C PRO A 291 -2.14 6.27 -5.14
N PRO A 292 -3.29 5.72 -5.57
CA PRO A 292 -3.90 6.05 -6.85
C PRO A 292 -4.28 7.53 -6.97
N THR A 293 -4.48 8.21 -5.83
CA THR A 293 -4.72 9.66 -5.73
C THR A 293 -3.53 10.53 -6.18
N LEU A 294 -2.33 9.97 -6.29
CA LEU A 294 -1.14 10.63 -6.85
C LEU A 294 -0.75 10.10 -8.25
N SER A 295 -1.31 8.96 -8.64
CA SER A 295 -1.06 8.32 -9.94
C SER A 295 -2.09 8.68 -10.99
N ILE A 296 -3.36 8.89 -10.61
CA ILE A 296 -4.45 9.22 -11.54
C ILE A 296 -4.71 10.72 -11.46
N VAL A 297 -4.40 11.42 -12.56
CA VAL A 297 -4.38 12.90 -12.58
C VAL A 297 -5.79 13.48 -12.70
N ASP A 298 -6.62 12.89 -13.56
CA ASP A 298 -7.98 13.34 -13.82
C ASP A 298 -8.95 12.92 -12.69
N PRO A 299 -9.60 13.86 -12.00
CA PRO A 299 -10.49 13.55 -10.88
C PRO A 299 -11.71 12.69 -11.26
N GLU A 300 -12.24 12.86 -12.47
CA GLU A 300 -13.39 12.08 -12.95
C GLU A 300 -12.97 10.62 -13.19
N THR A 301 -11.82 10.41 -13.86
CA THR A 301 -11.21 9.10 -14.03
C THR A 301 -10.90 8.43 -12.70
N LEU A 302 -10.34 9.17 -11.73
CA LEU A 302 -10.10 8.66 -10.38
C LEU A 302 -11.40 8.25 -9.68
N TYR A 303 -12.47 9.02 -9.84
CA TYR A 303 -13.79 8.69 -9.29
C TYR A 303 -14.31 7.37 -9.86
N LEU A 304 -14.32 7.23 -11.20
CA LEU A 304 -14.76 6.00 -11.87
C LEU A 304 -13.88 4.79 -11.52
N PHE A 305 -12.57 5.01 -11.34
CA PHE A 305 -11.65 3.99 -10.84
C PHE A 305 -12.04 3.53 -9.42
N CYS A 306 -12.32 4.47 -8.53
CA CYS A 306 -12.70 4.17 -7.14
C CYS A 306 -14.08 3.50 -7.03
N THR A 307 -15.05 3.82 -7.91
CA THR A 307 -16.37 3.18 -7.93
C THR A 307 -16.36 1.81 -8.60
N GLY A 308 -15.30 1.49 -9.35
CA GLY A 308 -15.18 0.26 -10.14
C GLY A 308 -15.88 0.32 -11.51
N GLU A 309 -16.41 1.48 -11.88
CA GLU A 309 -16.97 1.74 -13.21
C GLU A 309 -15.88 1.80 -14.29
N LEU A 310 -14.63 2.06 -13.90
CA LEU A 310 -13.47 1.97 -14.79
C LEU A 310 -12.41 1.07 -14.15
N ILE A 311 -12.20 -0.14 -14.67
CA ILE A 311 -11.15 -1.04 -14.18
C ILE A 311 -9.82 -0.70 -14.85
N LEU A 312 -8.73 -0.76 -14.08
CA LEU A 312 -7.35 -0.87 -14.53
C LEU A 312 -6.83 -2.26 -14.15
N GLY A 313 -6.26 -2.95 -15.13
CA GLY A 313 -5.55 -4.20 -14.89
C GLY A 313 -4.20 -4.21 -15.58
N VAL A 314 -3.34 -5.08 -15.07
CA VAL A 314 -1.98 -5.28 -15.55
C VAL A 314 -1.80 -6.76 -15.84
N VAL A 315 -1.25 -7.08 -17.00
CA VAL A 315 -0.85 -8.43 -17.39
C VAL A 315 0.66 -8.45 -17.54
N LEU A 316 1.31 -9.37 -16.82
CA LEU A 316 2.75 -9.60 -16.89
C LEU A 316 3.01 -10.98 -17.50
N ASP A 317 3.71 -11.03 -18.62
CA ASP A 317 4.18 -12.24 -19.28
C ASP A 317 5.43 -12.79 -18.59
N THR A 318 5.28 -13.91 -17.89
CA THR A 318 6.38 -14.55 -17.15
C THR A 318 7.42 -15.17 -18.08
N GLY A 319 7.04 -15.54 -19.30
CA GLY A 319 7.96 -16.04 -20.32
C GLY A 319 8.93 -14.97 -20.81
N VAL A 320 8.49 -13.72 -20.91
CA VAL A 320 9.39 -12.59 -21.22
C VAL A 320 10.35 -12.30 -20.07
N VAL A 321 9.85 -12.33 -18.83
CA VAL A 321 10.68 -12.19 -17.62
C VAL A 321 11.76 -13.26 -17.59
N GLN A 322 11.37 -14.52 -17.81
CA GLN A 322 12.29 -15.65 -17.80
C GLN A 322 13.40 -15.50 -18.84
N LYS A 323 13.04 -15.24 -20.09
CA LYS A 323 14.01 -15.05 -21.18
C LYS A 323 14.98 -13.90 -20.91
N LYS A 324 14.50 -12.82 -20.27
CA LYS A 324 15.35 -11.68 -19.90
C LYS A 324 16.40 -12.09 -18.88
N ILE A 325 15.98 -12.74 -17.78
CA ILE A 325 16.89 -13.18 -16.72
C ILE A 325 17.91 -14.21 -17.25
N GLU A 326 17.45 -15.15 -18.08
CA GLU A 326 18.30 -16.14 -18.74
C GLU A 326 19.32 -15.49 -19.69
N SER A 327 18.93 -14.45 -20.44
CA SER A 327 19.86 -13.70 -21.32
C SER A 327 20.97 -12.98 -20.56
N MET A 328 20.77 -12.73 -19.26
CA MET A 328 21.77 -12.15 -18.36
C MET A 328 22.64 -13.24 -17.67
N GLY A 329 22.42 -14.52 -17.97
CA GLY A 329 23.17 -15.65 -17.43
C GLY A 329 22.68 -16.15 -16.07
N PHE A 330 21.42 -15.90 -15.71
CA PHE A 330 20.82 -16.30 -14.44
C PHE A 330 19.67 -17.31 -14.66
N GLY A 331 19.47 -18.19 -13.67
CA GLY A 331 18.27 -19.00 -13.55
C GLY A 331 17.14 -18.24 -12.85
N VAL A 332 15.91 -18.66 -13.08
CA VAL A 332 14.71 -18.03 -12.53
C VAL A 332 13.66 -19.08 -12.17
N GLU A 333 12.99 -18.87 -11.03
CA GLU A 333 11.90 -19.72 -10.56
C GLU A 333 10.78 -18.85 -10.00
N PHE A 334 9.59 -18.94 -10.58
CA PHE A 334 8.38 -18.32 -10.04
C PHE A 334 7.77 -19.26 -9.01
N LEU A 335 7.53 -18.76 -7.80
CA LEU A 335 6.85 -19.52 -6.75
C LEU A 335 5.34 -19.26 -6.77
N HIS A 336 4.56 -20.24 -6.31
CA HIS A 336 3.10 -20.12 -6.31
C HIS A 336 2.59 -19.04 -5.35
N GLU A 337 1.35 -18.53 -5.57
CA GLU A 337 0.82 -17.28 -4.98
C GLU A 337 0.87 -17.11 -3.44
N LYS A 338 1.12 -18.20 -2.69
CA LYS A 338 1.18 -18.25 -1.23
C LYS A 338 2.59 -18.37 -0.66
N GLU A 339 3.60 -18.52 -1.51
CA GLU A 339 5.00 -18.68 -1.10
C GLU A 339 5.74 -17.34 -1.13
N GLU A 340 6.64 -17.16 -0.17
CA GLU A 340 7.57 -16.03 -0.10
C GLU A 340 8.98 -16.62 -0.12
N PRO A 341 9.88 -16.16 -1.01
CA PRO A 341 9.69 -15.08 -2.00
C PRO A 341 8.79 -15.49 -3.17
N TYR A 342 8.37 -14.52 -3.99
CA TYR A 342 7.49 -14.75 -5.14
C TYR A 342 8.26 -15.12 -6.41
N LEU A 343 9.53 -14.69 -6.49
CA LEU A 343 10.46 -14.97 -7.57
C LEU A 343 11.85 -15.23 -6.98
N PHE A 344 12.49 -16.32 -7.39
CA PHE A 344 13.92 -16.54 -7.15
C PHE A 344 14.72 -16.25 -8.42
N ILE A 345 15.86 -15.57 -8.25
CA ILE A 345 16.88 -15.39 -9.28
C ILE A 345 18.16 -16.05 -8.76
N GLU A 346 18.73 -16.92 -9.58
CA GLU A 346 19.87 -17.73 -9.23
C GLU A 346 21.04 -17.45 -10.17
N LYS A 347 22.22 -17.20 -9.61
CA LYS A 347 23.46 -17.16 -10.38
C LYS A 347 24.12 -18.54 -10.34
N PRO A 348 24.26 -19.24 -11.49
CA PRO A 348 25.04 -20.46 -11.56
C PRO A 348 26.47 -20.21 -11.06
N GLN A 349 26.98 -21.10 -10.20
CA GLN A 349 28.36 -21.07 -9.71
C GLN A 349 29.08 -22.37 -10.13
N PRO A 350 30.43 -22.38 -10.14
CA PRO A 350 31.20 -23.60 -10.40
C PRO A 350 30.83 -24.74 -9.43
N PRO A 351 31.10 -26.02 -9.79
CA PRO A 351 30.58 -27.22 -9.10
C PRO A 351 30.87 -27.33 -7.59
N HIS A 352 31.79 -26.52 -7.06
CA HIS A 352 32.22 -26.54 -5.67
C HIS A 352 31.68 -25.37 -4.82
N ASN A 353 30.93 -24.45 -5.42
CA ASN A 353 30.32 -23.33 -4.70
C ASN A 353 28.79 -23.43 -4.79
N PRO A 354 28.06 -23.25 -3.67
CA PRO A 354 26.61 -23.18 -3.72
C PRO A 354 26.17 -22.01 -4.63
N PRO A 355 25.08 -22.16 -5.38
CA PRO A 355 24.57 -21.09 -6.21
C PRO A 355 24.15 -19.89 -5.35
N ALA A 356 24.48 -18.68 -5.82
CA ALA A 356 24.05 -17.47 -5.15
C ALA A 356 22.62 -17.15 -5.59
N LYS A 357 21.69 -17.08 -4.63
CA LYS A 357 20.27 -16.84 -4.89
C LYS A 357 19.80 -15.55 -4.24
N ILE A 358 18.88 -14.86 -4.90
CA ILE A 358 18.14 -13.73 -4.34
C ILE A 358 16.65 -13.94 -4.56
N GLY A 359 15.86 -13.69 -3.52
CA GLY A 359 14.41 -13.77 -3.55
C GLY A 359 13.77 -12.39 -3.65
N ILE A 360 12.85 -12.19 -4.60
CA ILE A 360 11.98 -11.01 -4.64
C ILE A 360 10.69 -11.35 -3.88
N GLY A 361 10.53 -10.76 -2.70
CA GLY A 361 9.31 -10.92 -1.92
C GLY A 361 8.09 -10.29 -2.60
N LYS A 362 6.89 -10.81 -2.30
CA LYS A 362 5.62 -10.43 -2.93
C LYS A 362 5.36 -8.92 -2.90
N HIS A 363 5.68 -8.26 -1.79
CA HIS A 363 5.45 -6.81 -1.66
C HIS A 363 6.26 -6.01 -2.69
N LEU A 364 7.51 -6.39 -2.95
CA LEU A 364 8.37 -5.70 -3.91
C LEU A 364 7.91 -6.02 -5.34
N PHE A 365 7.64 -7.28 -5.64
CA PHE A 365 7.13 -7.71 -6.95
C PHE A 365 5.81 -7.01 -7.32
N ASN A 366 4.88 -6.92 -6.36
CA ASN A 366 3.59 -6.27 -6.56
C ASN A 366 3.67 -4.76 -6.86
N ARG A 367 4.83 -4.11 -6.69
CA ARG A 367 5.00 -2.71 -7.11
C ARG A 367 4.90 -2.52 -8.62
N ILE A 368 5.13 -3.57 -9.42
CA ILE A 368 4.86 -3.56 -10.87
C ILE A 368 3.37 -3.23 -11.12
N PHE A 369 2.48 -3.86 -10.35
CA PHE A 369 1.04 -3.71 -10.50
C PHE A 369 0.50 -2.47 -9.76
N ALA A 370 1.01 -2.21 -8.55
CA ALA A 370 0.47 -1.19 -7.63
C ALA A 370 1.03 0.22 -7.87
N GLU A 371 2.32 0.30 -8.20
CA GLU A 371 3.04 1.56 -8.38
C GLU A 371 3.41 1.80 -9.84
N PHE A 372 3.04 0.89 -10.73
CA PHE A 372 3.33 0.94 -12.17
C PHE A 372 4.83 0.95 -12.46
N MET A 373 5.59 0.24 -11.62
CA MET A 373 7.04 0.09 -11.73
C MET A 373 7.41 -0.76 -12.93
N SER A 374 8.49 -0.39 -13.62
CA SER A 374 9.08 -1.21 -14.68
C SER A 374 9.58 -2.55 -14.14
N MET A 375 9.15 -3.63 -14.77
CA MET A 375 9.67 -4.97 -14.56
C MET A 375 11.13 -5.05 -15.01
N ASP A 376 11.49 -4.38 -16.11
CA ASP A 376 12.89 -4.32 -16.58
C ASP A 376 13.80 -3.75 -15.48
N TRP A 377 13.42 -2.57 -14.99
CA TRP A 377 14.17 -1.90 -13.93
C TRP A 377 14.28 -2.78 -12.68
N LEU A 378 13.17 -3.37 -12.22
CA LEU A 378 13.17 -4.20 -11.02
C LEU A 378 14.11 -5.41 -11.14
N ILE A 379 14.11 -6.09 -12.29
CA ILE A 379 14.97 -7.26 -12.53
C ILE A 379 16.44 -6.84 -12.57
N THR A 380 16.75 -5.79 -13.33
CA THR A 380 18.12 -5.30 -13.50
C THR A 380 18.70 -4.87 -12.16
N GLU A 381 17.96 -4.08 -11.38
CA GLU A 381 18.33 -3.63 -10.04
C GLU A 381 18.55 -4.81 -9.07
N THR A 382 17.70 -5.84 -9.14
CA THR A 382 17.84 -7.05 -8.30
C THR A 382 19.10 -7.84 -8.65
N ILE A 383 19.39 -8.01 -9.94
CA ILE A 383 20.59 -8.71 -10.42
C ILE A 383 21.86 -7.94 -10.07
N GLU A 384 21.87 -6.61 -10.23
CA GLU A 384 22.99 -5.76 -9.82
C GLU A 384 23.24 -5.87 -8.32
N THR A 385 22.19 -5.84 -7.50
CA THR A 385 22.28 -6.04 -6.04
C THR A 385 22.91 -7.40 -5.70
N LEU A 386 22.47 -8.48 -6.35
CA LEU A 386 23.03 -9.82 -6.15
C LEU A 386 24.52 -9.86 -6.53
N ASN A 387 24.90 -9.31 -7.68
CA ASN A 387 26.29 -9.26 -8.13
C ASN A 387 27.18 -8.43 -7.20
N GLY A 388 26.67 -7.30 -6.68
CA GLY A 388 27.35 -6.49 -5.68
C GLY A 388 27.63 -7.28 -4.41
N LYS A 389 26.61 -7.97 -3.88
CA LYS A 389 26.74 -8.80 -2.68
C LYS A 389 27.71 -9.96 -2.87
N ILE A 390 27.66 -10.66 -4.01
CA ILE A 390 28.64 -11.73 -4.33
C ILE A 390 30.07 -11.19 -4.30
N SER A 391 30.29 -10.00 -4.86
CA SER A 391 31.60 -9.34 -4.87
C SER A 391 32.07 -8.98 -3.46
N GLU A 392 31.18 -8.47 -2.61
CA GLU A 392 31.47 -8.21 -1.19
C GLU A 392 31.89 -9.49 -0.44
N PHE A 393 31.15 -10.59 -0.63
CA PHE A 393 31.47 -11.88 0.02
C PHE A 393 32.80 -12.46 -0.46
N ARG A 394 33.12 -12.39 -1.75
CA ARG A 394 34.40 -12.90 -2.29
C ARG A 394 35.63 -12.14 -1.77
N ASN A 395 35.45 -10.91 -1.32
CA ASN A 395 36.50 -10.06 -0.76
C ASN A 395 36.66 -10.21 0.76
N LEU A 396 35.85 -11.05 1.43
CA LEU A 396 36.02 -11.35 2.85
C LEU A 396 37.12 -12.40 3.05
N PRO A 397 38.00 -12.24 4.06
CA PRO A 397 39.00 -13.26 4.37
C PRO A 397 38.32 -14.59 4.78
N PRO A 398 38.94 -15.74 4.46
CA PRO A 398 38.39 -17.08 4.75
C PRO A 398 37.96 -17.30 6.21
N SER A 399 38.54 -16.56 7.16
CA SER A 399 38.27 -16.66 8.60
C SER A 399 36.88 -16.19 9.05
N LYS A 400 36.03 -15.67 8.14
CA LYS A 400 34.66 -15.22 8.46
C LYS A 400 33.54 -16.18 8.01
N PHE A 401 33.88 -17.29 7.36
CA PHE A 401 32.88 -18.24 6.83
C PHE A 401 32.48 -19.36 7.81
N GLU A 402 33.07 -19.42 9.02
CA GLU A 402 32.80 -20.51 9.97
C GLU A 402 31.48 -20.40 10.76
N HIS A 403 30.72 -19.30 10.64
CA HIS A 403 29.53 -19.07 11.49
C HIS A 403 28.31 -18.46 10.78
N ILE A 404 28.01 -18.85 9.54
CA ILE A 404 26.73 -18.52 8.91
C ILE A 404 26.24 -19.74 8.12
N GLU A 405 25.41 -20.58 8.75
CA GLU A 405 24.50 -21.52 8.10
C GLU A 405 23.17 -20.82 7.75
#